data_AF-A0AAW5EA85-F1
#
_entry.id   AF-A0AAW5EA85-F1
#
_cell.length_a   1.000
_cell.length_b   1.000
_cell.length_c   1.000
_cell.angle_alpha   90.00
_cell.angle_beta   90.00
_cell.angle_gamma   90.00
#
_symmetry.space_group_name_H-M   'P 1'
#
loop_
_entity.id
_entity.type
_entity.pdbx_description
1 polymer ?
#
loop_
_entity_poly.entity_id
_entity_poly.type
_entity_poly.pdbx_seq_one_letter_code
_entity_poly.pdbx_strand_id
1 'polypeptide(L)'
;MSLGTIIHLIKENKLQNSIMDLKNINFRNYNQHNRNFFFENGIKLRFRNTHKVDIVLSLLQNLRNRSYHWENILKTTEKNGKHYPRLTTKIENVYIGINPQKIELFLDDLIKTFNEEILEYC
;
A
#
# COMPACT_ATOMS: atom_id res chain seq x y z
N MET A 1 -9.47 -20.52 1.23
CA MET A 1 -9.52 -19.20 1.89
C MET A 1 -8.91 -18.18 0.94
N SER A 2 -9.55 -17.04 0.69
CA SER A 2 -9.03 -16.02 -0.25
C SER A 2 -8.10 -15.03 0.44
N LEU A 3 -7.21 -14.34 -0.30
CA LEU A 3 -6.40 -13.25 0.26
C LEU A 3 -7.27 -12.16 0.92
N GLY A 4 -8.41 -11.83 0.32
CA GLY A 4 -9.36 -10.88 0.91
C GLY A 4 -9.93 -11.35 2.26
N THR A 5 -10.22 -12.65 2.37
CA THR A 5 -10.66 -13.26 3.64
C THR A 5 -9.57 -13.17 4.71
N ILE A 6 -8.31 -13.44 4.34
CA ILE A 6 -7.17 -13.33 5.26
C ILE A 6 -7.02 -11.88 5.74
N ILE A 7 -7.03 -10.90 4.83
CA ILE A 7 -6.93 -9.47 5.17
C ILE A 7 -8.07 -9.04 6.11
N HIS A 8 -9.29 -9.52 5.86
CA HIS A 8 -10.42 -9.26 6.75
C HIS A 8 -10.18 -9.83 8.16
N LEU A 9 -9.76 -11.08 8.27
CA LEU A 9 -9.47 -11.71 9.57
C LEU A 9 -8.33 -11.00 10.32
N ILE A 10 -7.29 -10.53 9.63
CA ILE A 10 -6.22 -9.74 10.22
C ILE A 10 -6.77 -8.47 10.88
N LYS A 11 -7.68 -7.77 10.19
CA LYS A 11 -8.30 -6.54 10.68
C LYS A 11 -9.22 -6.79 11.87
N GLU A 12 -10.13 -7.75 11.74
CA GLU A 12 -11.09 -8.10 12.80
C GLU A 12 -10.37 -8.51 14.10
N ASN A 13 -9.29 -9.29 13.98
CA ASN A 13 -8.52 -9.77 15.12
C ASN A 13 -7.38 -8.82 15.55
N LYS A 14 -7.27 -7.62 14.94
CA LYS A 14 -6.25 -6.60 15.24
C LYS A 14 -4.81 -7.11 15.17
N LEU A 15 -4.52 -8.01 14.23
CA LEU A 15 -3.22 -8.69 14.09
C LEU A 15 -2.20 -7.90 13.26
N GLN A 16 -2.51 -6.67 12.83
CA GLN A 16 -1.66 -5.91 11.91
C GLN A 16 -0.20 -5.78 12.41
N ASN A 17 -0.03 -5.44 13.69
CA ASN A 17 1.30 -5.24 14.28
C ASN A 17 2.07 -6.54 14.47
N SER A 18 1.38 -7.69 14.53
CA SER A 18 2.02 -9.01 14.62
C SER A 18 2.48 -9.53 13.27
N ILE A 19 1.93 -8.98 12.18
CA ILE A 19 2.19 -9.47 10.81
C ILE A 19 3.30 -8.69 10.12
N MET A 20 3.35 -7.37 10.30
CA MET A 20 4.33 -6.51 9.63
C MET A 20 4.68 -5.29 10.51
N ASP A 21 5.97 -4.93 10.56
CA ASP A 21 6.42 -3.63 11.08
C ASP A 21 6.82 -2.71 9.93
N LEU A 22 5.95 -1.73 9.65
CA LEU A 22 6.06 -0.79 8.55
C LEU A 22 6.36 0.63 9.04
N LYS A 23 6.90 0.80 10.26
CA LYS A 23 7.25 2.13 10.81
C LYS A 23 8.12 2.95 9.86
N ASN A 24 9.03 2.31 9.13
CA ASN A 24 9.98 2.96 8.23
C ASN A 24 9.43 3.22 6.82
N ILE A 25 8.30 2.61 6.44
CA ILE A 25 7.69 2.82 5.13
C ILE A 25 7.21 4.26 4.97
N ASN A 26 7.59 4.89 3.87
CA ASN A 26 7.15 6.23 3.49
C ASN A 26 6.39 6.16 2.15
N PHE A 27 5.07 6.32 2.18
CA PHE A 27 4.24 6.19 0.97
C PHE A 27 4.56 7.20 -0.13
N ARG A 28 5.25 8.31 0.18
CA ARG A 28 5.69 9.26 -0.86
C ARG A 28 6.77 8.68 -1.78
N ASN A 29 7.48 7.64 -1.35
CA ASN A 29 8.46 6.94 -2.18
C ASN A 29 7.79 6.26 -3.39
N TYR A 30 6.53 5.83 -3.23
CA TYR A 30 5.79 5.10 -4.26
C TYR A 30 4.91 5.99 -5.14
N ASN A 31 4.54 7.18 -4.65
CA ASN A 31 3.93 8.24 -5.45
C ASN A 31 4.08 9.60 -4.74
N GLN A 32 4.55 10.62 -5.46
CA GLN A 32 4.80 11.96 -4.91
C GLN A 32 3.56 12.62 -4.26
N HIS A 33 2.35 12.25 -4.70
CA HIS A 33 1.10 12.82 -4.19
C HIS A 33 0.54 12.08 -2.95
N ASN A 34 1.16 10.97 -2.55
CA ASN A 34 0.79 10.26 -1.33
C ASN A 34 1.11 11.09 -0.08
N ARG A 35 0.53 10.66 1.03
CA ARG A 35 0.71 11.24 2.37
C ARG A 35 0.99 10.13 3.36
N ASN A 36 1.64 10.45 4.48
CA ASN A 36 1.84 9.55 5.62
C ASN A 36 1.01 9.97 6.84
N PHE A 37 -0.10 10.66 6.58
CA PHE A 37 -0.97 11.24 7.58
C PHE A 37 -2.37 11.40 7.00
N PHE A 38 -3.34 11.48 7.91
CA PHE A 38 -4.72 11.84 7.63
C PHE A 38 -5.16 12.97 8.57
N PHE A 39 -6.37 13.46 8.37
CA PHE A 39 -6.98 14.44 9.26
C PHE A 39 -8.19 13.80 9.95
N GLU A 40 -8.24 13.92 11.27
CA GLU A 40 -9.38 13.53 12.08
C GLU A 40 -9.83 14.77 12.86
N ASN A 41 -11.06 15.22 12.66
CA ASN A 41 -11.60 16.43 13.30
C ASN A 41 -10.70 17.67 13.12
N GLY A 42 -10.09 17.83 11.94
CA GLY A 42 -9.17 18.91 11.62
C GLY A 42 -7.74 18.74 12.17
N ILE A 43 -7.48 17.70 12.98
CA ILE A 43 -6.18 17.41 13.56
C ILE A 43 -5.40 16.49 12.61
N LYS A 44 -4.16 16.89 12.30
CA LYS A 44 -3.25 16.09 11.46
C LYS A 44 -2.64 14.94 12.28
N LEU A 45 -3.01 13.71 11.93
CA LEU A 45 -2.50 12.49 12.58
C LEU A 45 -1.63 11.68 11.62
N ARG A 46 -0.45 11.26 12.08
CA ARG A 46 0.42 10.36 11.30
C ARG A 46 -0.19 8.97 11.23
N PHE A 47 0.05 8.25 10.13
CA PHE A 47 -0.31 6.85 10.05
C PHE A 47 0.48 6.03 11.07
N ARG A 48 -0.24 5.44 12.04
CA ARG A 48 0.26 4.36 12.88
C ARG A 48 0.55 3.11 12.04
N ASN A 49 1.35 2.18 12.60
CA ASN A 49 1.69 0.94 11.92
C ASN A 49 0.46 0.16 11.43
N THR A 50 -0.60 0.08 12.24
CA THR A 50 -1.88 -0.55 11.86
C THR A 50 -2.46 -0.01 10.57
N HIS A 51 -2.54 1.32 10.42
CA HIS A 51 -3.00 1.95 9.17
C HIS A 51 -2.10 1.60 7.99
N LYS A 52 -0.77 1.60 8.21
CA LYS A 52 0.19 1.28 7.14
C LYS A 52 0.03 -0.16 6.67
N VAL A 53 -0.15 -1.11 7.59
CA VAL A 53 -0.39 -2.52 7.26
C VAL A 53 -1.68 -2.68 6.50
N ASP A 54 -2.76 -2.01 6.91
CA ASP A 54 -4.05 -2.05 6.21
C ASP A 54 -3.95 -1.48 4.77
N ILE A 55 -3.19 -0.40 4.59
CA ILE A 55 -2.89 0.19 3.27
C ILE A 55 -2.11 -0.81 2.41
N VAL A 56 -1.02 -1.35 2.92
CA VAL A 56 -0.15 -2.29 2.20
C VAL A 56 -0.91 -3.55 1.79
N LEU A 57 -1.66 -4.16 2.70
CA LEU A 57 -2.46 -5.35 2.41
C LEU A 57 -3.50 -5.08 1.31
N SER A 58 -4.16 -3.91 1.37
CA SER A 58 -5.12 -3.52 0.32
C SER A 58 -4.43 -3.27 -1.03
N LEU A 59 -3.26 -2.65 -1.04
CA LEU A 59 -2.48 -2.43 -2.27
C LEU A 59 -1.97 -3.76 -2.85
N LEU A 60 -1.49 -4.69 -2.03
CA LEU A 60 -1.07 -6.04 -2.46
C LEU A 60 -2.25 -6.82 -3.05
N GLN A 61 -3.42 -6.77 -2.40
CA GLN A 61 -4.63 -7.38 -2.95
C GLN A 61 -5.00 -6.78 -4.31
N ASN A 62 -4.95 -5.45 -4.45
CA ASN A 62 -5.24 -4.77 -5.70
C ASN A 62 -4.20 -5.07 -6.79
N LEU A 63 -2.91 -5.15 -6.44
CA LEU A 63 -1.84 -5.51 -7.35
C LEU A 63 -2.03 -6.94 -7.86
N ARG A 64 -2.26 -7.90 -6.95
CA ARG A 64 -2.54 -9.31 -7.28
C ARG A 64 -3.76 -9.47 -8.17
N ASN A 65 -4.81 -8.69 -7.96
CA ASN A 65 -6.01 -8.76 -8.80
C ASN A 65 -5.76 -8.15 -10.19
N ARG A 66 -4.91 -7.14 -10.29
CA ARG A 66 -4.55 -6.50 -11.56
C ARG A 66 -3.54 -7.33 -12.35
N SER A 67 -2.68 -8.13 -11.71
CA SER A 67 -1.67 -8.94 -12.38
C SER A 67 -2.21 -10.05 -13.27
N TYR A 68 -3.50 -10.40 -13.14
CA TYR A 68 -4.21 -11.26 -14.11
C TYR A 68 -4.20 -10.69 -15.54
N HIS A 69 -4.11 -9.37 -15.64
CA HIS A 69 -4.06 -8.61 -16.88
C HIS A 69 -2.98 -7.55 -16.69
N TRP A 70 -1.72 -7.94 -16.90
CA TRP A 70 -0.55 -7.15 -16.52
C TRP A 70 -0.60 -5.69 -17.00
N GLU A 71 -1.24 -5.41 -18.14
CA GLU A 71 -1.43 -4.06 -18.66
C GLU A 71 -2.27 -3.17 -17.71
N ASN A 72 -3.15 -3.76 -16.90
CA ASN A 72 -3.94 -3.07 -15.88
C ASN A 72 -3.09 -2.54 -14.72
N ILE A 73 -1.90 -3.08 -14.52
CA ILE A 73 -0.95 -2.60 -13.52
C ILE A 73 -0.41 -1.22 -13.95
N LEU A 74 -0.19 -1.03 -15.24
CA LEU A 74 0.38 0.20 -15.81
C LEU A 74 -0.62 1.34 -15.97
N LYS A 75 -1.92 1.08 -15.78
CA LYS A 75 -2.97 2.07 -16.00
C LYS A 75 -2.89 3.22 -15.00
N THR A 76 -2.94 4.43 -15.53
CA THR A 76 -3.13 5.67 -14.78
C THR A 76 -4.49 6.28 -15.11
N THR A 77 -4.87 7.34 -14.40
CA THR A 77 -6.02 8.17 -14.71
C THR A 77 -5.59 9.63 -14.63
N GLU A 78 -6.17 10.47 -15.47
CA GLU A 78 -5.92 11.91 -15.43
C GLU A 78 -7.11 12.62 -14.78
N LYS A 79 -6.84 13.57 -13.90
CA LYS A 79 -7.85 14.47 -13.34
C LYS A 79 -7.22 15.83 -13.11
N ASN A 80 -7.83 16.88 -13.67
CA ASN A 80 -7.35 18.27 -13.58
C ASN A 80 -5.87 18.41 -14.01
N GLY A 81 -5.47 17.75 -15.11
CA GLY A 81 -4.09 17.77 -15.62
C GLY A 81 -3.07 17.00 -14.78
N LYS A 82 -3.52 16.21 -13.79
CA LYS A 82 -2.65 15.38 -12.95
C LYS A 82 -2.89 13.90 -13.20
N HIS A 83 -1.80 13.15 -13.33
CA HIS A 83 -1.84 11.71 -13.47
C HIS A 83 -1.80 11.02 -12.11
N TYR A 84 -2.72 10.08 -11.91
CA TYR A 84 -2.83 9.26 -10.71
C TYR A 84 -2.76 7.79 -11.08
N PRO A 85 -2.09 6.95 -10.29
CA PRO A 85 -2.09 5.51 -10.52
C PRO A 85 -3.49 4.93 -10.31
N ARG A 86 -3.85 3.86 -11.05
CA ARG A 86 -5.07 3.08 -10.74
C ARG A 86 -4.84 2.00 -9.68
N LEU A 87 -3.58 1.71 -9.35
CA LEU A 87 -3.21 0.89 -8.20
C LEU A 87 -3.26 1.77 -6.94
N THR A 88 -4.46 1.91 -6.37
CA THR A 88 -4.73 2.77 -5.21
C THR A 88 -5.55 2.04 -4.15
N THR A 89 -5.54 2.57 -2.94
CA THR A 89 -6.46 2.25 -1.85
C THR A 89 -6.88 3.53 -1.13
N LYS A 90 -7.91 3.44 -0.28
CA LYS A 90 -8.43 4.54 0.53
C LYS A 90 -8.50 4.11 1.99
N ILE A 91 -7.88 4.88 2.87
CA ILE A 91 -7.97 4.72 4.33
C ILE A 91 -8.11 6.10 4.97
N GLU A 92 -8.94 6.25 6.01
CA GLU A 92 -9.14 7.55 6.70
C GLU A 92 -9.37 8.75 5.75
N ASN A 93 -10.15 8.52 4.69
CA ASN A 93 -10.39 9.49 3.60
C ASN A 93 -9.17 9.97 2.81
N VAL A 94 -8.02 9.30 2.95
CA VAL A 94 -6.80 9.54 2.17
C VAL A 94 -6.63 8.47 1.12
N TYR A 95 -6.42 8.88 -0.12
CA TYR A 95 -6.01 7.97 -1.20
C TYR A 95 -4.49 7.77 -1.16
N ILE A 96 -4.07 6.52 -1.22
CA ILE A 96 -2.66 6.11 -1.35
C ILE A 96 -2.55 5.24 -2.59
N GLY A 97 -1.59 5.54 -3.46
CA GLY A 97 -1.37 4.76 -4.69
C GLY A 97 0.09 4.48 -4.98
N ILE A 98 0.33 3.47 -5.81
CA ILE A 98 1.67 3.10 -6.26
C ILE A 98 1.78 3.51 -7.72
N ASN A 99 2.72 4.39 -8.02
CA ASN A 99 3.07 4.71 -9.41
C ASN A 99 3.54 3.43 -10.12
N PRO A 100 3.07 3.10 -11.34
CA PRO A 100 3.49 1.88 -12.03
C PRO A 100 5.00 1.64 -12.07
N GLN A 101 5.81 2.70 -12.25
CA GLN A 101 7.28 2.60 -12.28
C GLN A 101 7.93 2.44 -10.89
N LYS A 102 7.14 2.33 -9.81
CA LYS A 102 7.60 2.19 -8.43
C LYS A 102 7.06 0.92 -7.77
N ILE A 103 6.50 -0.01 -8.54
CA ILE A 103 5.94 -1.26 -8.01
C ILE A 103 7.04 -2.18 -7.50
N GLU A 104 8.12 -2.34 -8.25
CA GLU A 104 9.29 -3.12 -7.83
C GLU A 104 9.87 -2.57 -6.52
N LEU A 105 10.19 -1.27 -6.48
CA LEU A 105 10.63 -0.59 -5.25
C LEU A 105 9.67 -0.81 -4.07
N PHE A 106 8.36 -0.77 -4.31
CA PHE A 106 7.36 -1.03 -3.28
C PHE A 106 7.45 -2.47 -2.75
N LEU A 107 7.58 -3.46 -3.63
CA LEU A 107 7.69 -4.86 -3.24
C LEU A 107 9.01 -5.13 -2.53
N ASP A 108 10.11 -4.55 -3.01
CA ASP A 108 11.44 -4.70 -2.39
C ASP A 108 11.45 -4.15 -0.97
N ASP A 109 10.94 -2.92 -0.79
CA ASP A 109 10.83 -2.29 0.53
C ASP A 109 10.00 -3.15 1.50
N LEU A 110 8.98 -3.86 1.00
CA LEU A 110 8.19 -4.78 1.83
C LEU A 110 8.96 -6.05 2.20
N ILE A 111 9.67 -6.66 1.25
CA ILE A 111 10.49 -7.85 1.52
C ILE A 111 11.55 -7.52 2.58
N LYS A 112 12.21 -6.36 2.44
CA LYS A 112 13.19 -5.85 3.41
C LYS A 112 12.62 -5.65 4.81
N THR A 113 11.30 -5.47 4.96
CA THR A 113 10.70 -5.38 6.31
C THR A 113 10.67 -6.72 7.04
N PHE A 114 10.80 -7.83 6.33
CA PHE A 114 10.91 -9.18 6.90
C PHE A 114 12.37 -9.62 7.02
N ASN A 115 13.10 -9.61 5.91
CA ASN A 115 14.54 -9.86 5.84
C ASN A 115 15.05 -9.39 4.46
N GLU A 116 16.09 -8.55 4.44
CA GLU A 116 16.70 -8.05 3.20
C GLU A 116 17.33 -9.17 2.36
N GLU A 117 17.85 -10.22 2.98
CA GLU A 117 18.47 -11.37 2.30
C GLU A 117 17.48 -12.13 1.39
N ILE A 118 16.16 -12.01 1.64
CA ILE A 118 15.14 -12.65 0.79
C ILE A 118 15.16 -12.09 -0.64
N LEU A 119 15.65 -10.86 -0.82
CA LEU A 119 15.77 -10.26 -2.15
C LEU A 119 16.77 -10.98 -3.05
N GLU A 120 17.73 -11.73 -2.49
CA GLU A 120 18.69 -12.51 -3.28
C GLU A 120 18.03 -13.68 -4.02
N TYR A 121 16.77 -14.01 -3.68
CA TYR A 121 16.01 -15.13 -4.23
C TYR A 121 14.83 -14.70 -5.12
N CYS A 122 14.67 -13.40 -5.39
CA CYS A 122 13.57 -12.83 -6.18
C CYS A 122 14.05 -12.44 -7.59
#